data_AF-A0A317XII5-F1
#
_entry.id   AF-A0A317XII5-F1
#
_cell.length_a   1.000
_cell.length_b   1.000
_cell.length_c   1.000
_cell.angle_alpha   90.00
_cell.angle_beta   90.00
_cell.angle_gamma   90.00
#
_symmetry.space_group_name_H-M   'P 1'
#
loop_
_entity.id
_entity.type
_entity.pdbx_description
1 polymer ?
#
loop_
_entity_poly.entity_id
_entity_poly.type
_entity_poly.pdbx_seq_one_letter_code
_entity_poly.pdbx_strand_id
1 'polypeptide(L)'
;MERFKQKAEKDEATRSETETALAKSRQFLTDRLLPDLETANQHHKSLLTEIDNYRALRDKLRALDTTDIRASEKSSDPDPTLLADIGSGVAVQTKLLKDELPIVSLGLANFYAQLSNREARAFISKKLELLEKKRDRAVDKLAQIEAHIHLTSTSITQLDNLHRGGRIIDDL
;
A
#
# COMPACT_ATOMS: atom_id res chain seq x y z
N MET A 1 52.11 20.45 31.09
CA MET A 1 51.71 20.87 29.72
C MET A 1 51.14 19.72 28.89
N GLU A 2 51.57 18.47 29.07
CA GLU A 2 51.08 17.32 28.26
C GLU A 2 49.60 16.96 28.48
N ARG A 3 49.06 17.09 29.70
CA ARG A 3 47.64 16.79 30.00
C ARG A 3 46.64 17.66 29.24
N PHE A 4 47.02 18.87 28.82
CA PHE A 4 46.14 19.75 28.04
C PHE A 4 46.14 19.41 26.55
N LYS A 5 47.27 18.91 26.02
CA LYS A 5 47.35 18.41 24.64
C LYS A 5 46.54 17.13 24.45
N GLN A 6 46.65 16.17 25.39
CA GLN A 6 45.88 14.92 25.34
C GLN A 6 44.36 15.11 25.44
N LYS A 7 43.90 16.16 26.12
CA LYS A 7 42.46 16.47 26.24
C LYS A 7 41.93 17.13 24.96
N ALA A 8 42.71 18.03 24.36
CA ALA A 8 42.38 18.65 23.08
C ALA A 8 42.35 17.63 21.92
N GLU A 9 43.31 16.71 21.83
CA GLU A 9 43.31 15.66 20.80
C GLU A 9 42.12 14.69 20.94
N LYS A 10 41.69 14.38 22.16
CA LYS A 10 40.49 13.55 22.40
C LYS A 10 39.19 14.26 22.03
N ASP A 11 39.09 15.55 22.34
CA ASP A 11 37.91 16.37 22.01
C ASP A 11 37.81 16.63 20.49
N GLU A 12 38.93 16.69 19.78
CA GLU A 12 38.99 16.86 18.32
C GLU A 12 38.70 15.56 17.57
N ALA A 13 39.21 14.42 18.05
CA ALA A 13 38.89 13.10 17.51
C ALA A 13 37.39 12.75 17.69
N THR A 14 36.80 13.04 18.85
CA THR A 14 35.36 12.82 19.09
C THR A 14 34.47 13.76 18.27
N ARG A 15 34.92 14.98 17.95
CA ARG A 15 34.20 15.87 17.02
C ARG A 15 34.21 15.36 15.58
N SER A 16 35.36 14.88 15.09
CA SER A 16 35.46 14.30 13.75
C SER A 16 34.63 12.99 13.62
N GLU A 17 34.63 12.16 14.65
CA GLU A 17 33.80 10.94 14.71
C GLU A 17 32.30 11.27 14.74
N THR A 18 31.88 12.30 15.47
CA THR A 18 30.47 12.74 15.51
C THR A 18 30.01 13.37 14.20
N GLU A 19 30.85 14.16 13.52
CA GLU A 19 30.56 14.71 12.18
C GLU A 19 30.37 13.60 11.14
N THR A 20 31.27 12.62 11.11
CA THR A 20 31.19 11.51 10.15
C THR A 20 29.99 10.61 10.44
N ALA A 21 29.65 10.34 11.71
CA ALA A 21 28.45 9.60 12.08
C ALA A 21 27.16 10.35 11.73
N LEU A 22 27.14 11.67 11.90
CA LEU A 22 26.02 12.54 11.55
C LEU A 22 25.81 12.62 10.04
N ALA A 23 26.89 12.76 9.26
CA ALA A 23 26.84 12.72 7.79
C ALA A 23 26.31 11.37 7.28
N LYS A 24 26.81 10.25 7.82
CA LYS A 24 26.33 8.90 7.47
C LYS A 24 24.86 8.68 7.84
N SER A 25 24.43 9.17 9.00
CA SER A 25 23.03 9.02 9.45
C SER A 25 22.08 9.84 8.59
N ARG A 26 22.46 11.07 8.23
CA ARG A 26 21.69 11.91 7.28
C ARG A 26 21.62 11.24 5.90
N GLN A 27 22.73 10.72 5.41
CA GLN A 27 22.77 10.01 4.13
C GLN A 27 21.91 8.74 4.12
N PHE A 28 21.95 7.95 5.20
CA PHE A 28 21.09 6.77 5.33
C PHE A 28 19.59 7.13 5.33
N LEU A 29 19.23 8.25 5.95
CA LEU A 29 17.86 8.74 5.96
C LEU A 29 17.42 9.16 4.54
N THR A 30 18.24 9.95 3.84
CA THR A 30 17.88 10.47 2.50
C THR A 30 17.94 9.41 1.41
N ASP A 31 18.96 8.57 1.41
CA ASP A 31 19.26 7.69 0.27
C ASP A 31 18.51 6.36 0.36
N ARG A 32 18.02 6.00 1.56
CA ARG A 32 17.39 4.70 1.79
C ARG A 32 16.04 4.76 2.47
N LEU A 33 15.95 5.36 3.67
CA LEU A 33 14.70 5.32 4.44
C LEU A 33 13.56 6.09 3.76
N LEU A 34 13.83 7.28 3.20
CA LEU A 34 12.80 8.06 2.51
C LEU A 34 12.32 7.39 1.20
N PRO A 35 13.20 6.90 0.31
CA PRO A 35 12.79 6.10 -0.86
C PRO A 35 12.03 4.83 -0.49
N ASP A 36 12.46 4.13 0.56
CA ASP A 36 11.79 2.92 1.05
C ASP A 36 10.39 3.23 1.56
N LEU A 37 10.20 4.35 2.27
CA LEU A 37 8.90 4.82 2.74
C LEU A 37 7.98 5.16 1.55
N GLU A 38 8.49 5.90 0.57
CA GLU A 38 7.69 6.27 -0.62
C GLU A 38 7.24 5.03 -1.40
N THR A 39 8.16 4.09 -1.63
CA THR A 39 7.85 2.83 -2.32
C THR A 39 6.82 2.00 -1.54
N ALA A 40 6.97 1.89 -0.22
CA ALA A 40 6.01 1.20 0.64
C ALA A 40 4.63 1.87 0.62
N ASN A 41 4.59 3.20 0.58
CA ASN A 41 3.35 3.98 0.55
C ASN A 41 2.62 3.83 -0.79
N GLN A 42 3.35 3.87 -1.91
CA GLN A 42 2.81 3.60 -3.24
C GLN A 42 2.22 2.18 -3.34
N HIS A 43 2.94 1.19 -2.82
CA HIS A 43 2.44 -0.19 -2.77
C HIS A 43 1.18 -0.32 -1.91
N HIS A 44 1.14 0.34 -0.75
CA HIS A 44 -0.05 0.37 0.11
C HIS A 44 -1.26 1.00 -0.60
N LYS A 45 -1.08 2.15 -1.25
CA LYS A 45 -2.13 2.80 -2.05
C LYS A 45 -2.62 1.90 -3.18
N SER A 46 -1.71 1.25 -3.91
CA SER A 46 -2.06 0.30 -4.96
C SER A 46 -2.93 -0.85 -4.41
N LEU A 47 -2.59 -1.41 -3.24
CA LEU A 47 -3.38 -2.45 -2.60
C LEU A 47 -4.79 -1.96 -2.21
N LEU A 48 -4.91 -0.74 -1.70
CA LEU A 48 -6.22 -0.15 -1.38
C LEU A 48 -7.09 -0.02 -2.63
N THR A 49 -6.53 0.51 -3.72
CA THR A 49 -7.27 0.63 -5.00
C THR A 49 -7.68 -0.74 -5.54
N GLU A 50 -6.83 -1.77 -5.43
CA GLU A 50 -7.16 -3.13 -5.84
C GLU A 50 -8.31 -3.69 -4.99
N ILE A 51 -8.26 -3.53 -3.66
CA ILE A 51 -9.31 -3.95 -2.74
C ILE A 51 -10.64 -3.28 -3.09
N ASP A 52 -10.64 -1.97 -3.32
CA ASP A 52 -11.85 -1.22 -3.65
C ASP A 52 -12.45 -1.66 -4.99
N ASN A 53 -11.60 -1.94 -5.99
CA ASN A 53 -12.04 -2.49 -7.27
C ASN A 53 -12.70 -3.86 -7.10
N TYR A 54 -12.12 -4.77 -6.31
CA TYR A 54 -12.73 -6.08 -6.04
C TYR A 54 -14.01 -5.98 -5.20
N ARG A 55 -14.11 -5.03 -4.27
CA ARG A 55 -15.35 -4.75 -3.52
C ARG A 55 -16.45 -4.26 -4.45
N ALA A 56 -16.14 -3.28 -5.31
CA ALA A 56 -17.08 -2.79 -6.32
C ALA A 56 -17.51 -3.90 -7.29
N LEU A 57 -16.59 -4.79 -7.70
CA LEU A 57 -16.91 -5.94 -8.54
C LEU A 57 -17.86 -6.92 -7.86
N ARG A 58 -17.61 -7.25 -6.59
CA ARG A 58 -18.49 -8.12 -5.79
C ARG A 58 -19.89 -7.53 -5.68
N ASP A 59 -19.99 -6.23 -5.41
CA ASP A 59 -21.27 -5.55 -5.22
C ASP A 59 -22.04 -5.43 -6.55
N LYS A 60 -21.35 -5.21 -7.67
CA LYS A 60 -21.92 -5.30 -9.03
C LYS A 60 -22.45 -6.69 -9.34
N LEU A 61 -21.68 -7.75 -9.08
CA LEU A 61 -22.12 -9.14 -9.30
C LEU A 61 -23.34 -9.49 -8.46
N ARG A 62 -23.41 -8.96 -7.22
CA ARG A 62 -24.58 -9.11 -6.35
C ARG A 62 -25.79 -8.36 -6.91
N ALA A 63 -25.62 -7.15 -7.41
CA ALA A 63 -26.70 -6.36 -8.01
C ALA A 63 -27.34 -7.10 -9.19
N LEU A 64 -26.51 -7.67 -10.07
CA LEU A 64 -26.94 -8.46 -11.24
C LEU A 64 -27.77 -9.69 -10.82
N ASP A 65 -27.37 -10.38 -9.75
CA ASP A 65 -28.09 -11.55 -9.19
C ASP A 65 -29.46 -11.15 -8.61
N THR A 66 -29.58 -9.96 -8.00
CA THR A 66 -30.86 -9.47 -7.44
C THR A 66 -31.85 -8.94 -8.49
N THR A 67 -31.38 -8.45 -9.63
CA THR A 67 -32.26 -8.03 -10.74
C THR A 67 -33.01 -9.21 -11.35
N ASP A 68 -32.42 -10.40 -11.34
CA ASP A 68 -33.05 -11.63 -11.81
C ASP A 68 -34.20 -12.09 -10.91
N ILE A 69 -34.11 -11.87 -9.60
CA ILE A 69 -35.16 -12.27 -8.64
C ILE A 69 -36.41 -11.39 -8.79
N ARG A 70 -36.24 -10.09 -9.04
CA ARG A 70 -37.36 -9.13 -9.14
C ARG A 70 -38.01 -9.05 -10.52
N ALA A 71 -37.29 -9.43 -11.58
CA ALA A 71 -37.84 -9.48 -12.93
C ALA A 71 -38.80 -10.68 -13.14
N SER A 72 -38.76 -11.68 -12.26
CA SER A 72 -39.63 -12.88 -12.37
C SER A 72 -41.11 -12.63 -12.09
N GLU A 73 -41.50 -11.46 -11.55
CA GLU A 73 -42.91 -11.22 -11.21
C GLU A 73 -43.67 -10.26 -12.13
N LYS A 74 -43.07 -9.29 -12.86
CA LYS A 74 -43.89 -8.27 -13.57
C LYS A 74 -43.38 -7.63 -14.89
N SER A 75 -42.29 -8.07 -15.53
CA SER A 75 -41.87 -7.44 -16.80
C SER A 75 -41.39 -8.44 -17.85
N SER A 76 -42.09 -8.45 -18.98
CA SER A 76 -41.89 -9.29 -20.17
C SER A 76 -40.68 -8.86 -21.03
N ASP A 77 -39.55 -8.53 -20.41
CA ASP A 77 -38.28 -8.38 -21.13
C ASP A 77 -37.22 -9.24 -20.42
N PRO A 78 -36.74 -10.33 -21.05
CA PRO A 78 -35.87 -11.30 -20.40
C PRO A 78 -34.46 -10.75 -20.15
N ASP A 79 -34.00 -9.76 -20.91
CA ASP A 79 -32.60 -9.30 -20.91
C ASP A 79 -32.49 -7.82 -20.53
N PRO A 80 -31.84 -7.47 -19.41
CA PRO A 80 -31.66 -6.07 -19.04
C PRO A 80 -30.68 -5.39 -20.02
N THR A 81 -31.09 -4.25 -20.58
CA THR A 81 -30.20 -3.39 -21.36
C THR A 81 -29.27 -2.57 -20.46
N LEU A 82 -27.97 -2.71 -20.67
CA LEU A 82 -26.89 -2.03 -19.95
C LEU A 82 -26.04 -1.19 -20.92
N LEU A 83 -25.50 -0.08 -20.44
CA LEU A 83 -24.49 0.68 -21.18
C LEU A 83 -23.11 0.12 -20.89
N ALA A 84 -22.47 -0.47 -21.90
CA ALA A 84 -21.09 -0.92 -21.84
C ALA A 84 -20.17 0.17 -22.40
N ASP A 85 -19.17 0.56 -21.62
CA ASP A 85 -18.11 1.45 -22.09
C ASP A 85 -17.16 0.65 -23.00
N ILE A 86 -16.96 1.14 -24.23
CA ILE A 86 -16.06 0.54 -25.22
C ILE A 86 -14.72 1.31 -25.32
N GLY A 87 -14.55 2.37 -24.53
CA GLY A 87 -13.36 3.21 -24.48
C GLY A 87 -13.57 4.61 -25.09
N SER A 88 -12.62 5.50 -24.82
CA SER A 88 -12.59 6.89 -25.31
C SER A 88 -13.86 7.72 -25.02
N GLY A 89 -14.57 7.41 -23.94
CA GLY A 89 -15.80 8.11 -23.55
C GLY A 89 -17.02 7.70 -24.37
N VAL A 90 -16.95 6.61 -25.12
CA VAL A 90 -18.06 6.07 -25.91
C VAL A 90 -18.67 4.87 -25.19
N ALA A 91 -19.97 4.94 -24.93
CA ALA A 91 -20.74 3.85 -24.35
C ALA A 91 -21.77 3.33 -25.37
N VAL A 92 -21.90 2.01 -25.45
CA VAL A 92 -22.83 1.31 -26.34
C VAL A 92 -23.89 0.58 -25.51
N GLN A 93 -25.12 0.58 -26.00
CA GLN A 93 -26.20 -0.19 -25.38
C GLN A 93 -26.03 -1.68 -25.70
N THR A 94 -25.97 -2.49 -24.67
CA THR A 94 -25.76 -3.94 -24.72
C THR A 94 -26.88 -4.65 -23.97
N LYS A 95 -27.17 -5.90 -24.33
CA LYS A 95 -28.10 -6.75 -23.59
C LYS A 95 -27.29 -7.78 -22.81
N LEU A 96 -27.61 -7.94 -21.53
CA LEU A 96 -27.01 -8.99 -20.72
C LEU A 96 -27.74 -10.31 -20.96
N LEU A 97 -27.03 -11.31 -21.47
CA LEU A 97 -27.57 -12.64 -21.69
C LEU A 97 -27.58 -13.42 -20.37
N LYS A 98 -28.77 -13.87 -19.94
CA LYS A 98 -28.97 -14.55 -18.64
C LYS A 98 -28.21 -15.86 -18.48
N ASP A 99 -27.92 -16.56 -19.57
CA ASP A 99 -27.25 -17.86 -19.54
C ASP A 99 -25.72 -17.75 -19.64
N GLU A 100 -25.17 -16.54 -19.81
CA GLU A 100 -23.73 -16.36 -19.91
C GLU A 100 -23.06 -16.28 -18.54
N LEU A 101 -22.12 -17.20 -18.34
CA LEU A 101 -21.32 -17.26 -17.13
C LEU A 101 -20.17 -16.23 -17.18
N PRO A 102 -19.94 -15.46 -16.10
CA PRO A 102 -18.85 -14.50 -16.06
C PRO A 102 -17.48 -15.14 -16.23
N ILE A 103 -16.63 -14.47 -17.02
CA ILE A 103 -15.23 -14.84 -17.21
C ILE A 103 -14.39 -14.11 -16.17
N VAL A 104 -13.74 -14.86 -15.29
CA VAL A 104 -12.94 -14.34 -14.19
C VAL A 104 -11.47 -14.62 -14.45
N SER A 105 -10.63 -13.59 -14.35
CA SER A 105 -9.17 -13.76 -14.39
C SER A 105 -8.68 -14.40 -13.10
N LEU A 106 -7.92 -15.49 -13.22
CA LEU A 106 -7.34 -16.19 -12.06
C LEU A 106 -6.05 -15.54 -11.56
N GLY A 107 -5.53 -14.53 -12.26
CA GLY A 107 -4.26 -13.88 -11.91
C GLY A 107 -3.02 -14.73 -12.18
N LEU A 108 -3.16 -15.80 -12.96
CA LEU A 108 -2.06 -16.61 -13.48
C LEU A 108 -1.88 -16.23 -14.95
N ALA A 109 -1.02 -15.25 -15.25
CA ALA A 109 -0.78 -14.75 -16.60
C ALA A 109 -2.10 -14.50 -17.38
N ASN A 110 -2.42 -15.38 -18.34
CA ASN A 110 -3.59 -15.27 -19.23
C ASN A 110 -4.63 -16.37 -18.98
N PHE A 111 -4.70 -16.93 -17.77
CA PHE A 111 -5.72 -17.91 -17.41
C PHE A 111 -7.00 -17.22 -16.93
N TYR A 112 -8.06 -17.51 -17.66
CA TYR A 112 -9.42 -17.09 -17.35
C TYR A 112 -10.27 -18.33 -17.12
N ALA A 113 -11.12 -18.27 -16.10
CA ALA A 113 -12.09 -19.32 -15.82
C ALA A 113 -13.50 -18.75 -16.01
N GLN A 114 -14.32 -19.51 -16.71
CA GLN A 114 -15.75 -19.26 -16.74
C GLN A 114 -16.36 -19.88 -15.49
N LEU A 115 -16.93 -19.05 -14.62
CA LEU A 115 -17.45 -19.47 -13.32
C LEU A 115 -18.91 -19.08 -13.19
N SER A 116 -19.67 -19.83 -12.39
CA SER A 116 -21.01 -19.37 -11.98
C SER A 116 -20.93 -18.08 -11.18
N ASN A 117 -22.00 -17.27 -11.16
CA ASN A 117 -22.06 -16.06 -10.34
C ASN A 117 -21.74 -16.36 -8.86
N ARG A 118 -22.22 -17.50 -8.35
CA ARG A 118 -21.91 -17.96 -6.98
C ARG A 118 -20.42 -18.25 -6.79
N GLU A 119 -19.79 -18.98 -7.70
CA GLU A 119 -18.36 -19.30 -7.62
C GLU A 119 -17.48 -18.07 -7.81
N ALA A 120 -17.84 -17.17 -8.73
CA ALA A 120 -17.15 -15.89 -8.94
C ALA A 120 -17.18 -15.04 -7.66
N ARG A 121 -18.31 -14.96 -6.97
CA ARG A 121 -18.41 -14.27 -5.67
C ARG A 121 -17.57 -14.92 -4.57
N ALA A 122 -17.55 -16.26 -4.52
CA ALA A 122 -16.71 -16.99 -3.57
C ALA A 122 -15.22 -16.75 -3.84
N PHE A 123 -14.81 -16.77 -5.12
CA PHE A 123 -13.45 -16.46 -5.55
C PHE A 123 -13.05 -15.03 -5.17
N ILE A 124 -13.88 -14.04 -5.48
CA ILE A 124 -13.62 -12.63 -5.16
C ILE A 124 -13.54 -12.43 -3.64
N SER A 125 -14.43 -13.06 -2.86
CA SER A 125 -14.38 -12.97 -1.39
C SER A 125 -13.07 -13.51 -0.84
N LYS A 126 -12.62 -14.67 -1.33
CA LYS A 126 -11.33 -15.25 -0.94
C LYS A 126 -10.15 -14.39 -1.39
N LYS A 127 -10.22 -13.78 -2.57
CA LYS A 127 -9.20 -12.84 -3.06
C LYS A 127 -9.13 -11.59 -2.19
N LEU A 128 -10.29 -11.05 -1.78
CA LEU A 128 -10.38 -9.91 -0.86
C LEU A 128 -9.72 -10.22 0.49
N GLU A 129 -10.00 -11.37 1.09
CA GLU A 129 -9.35 -11.79 2.34
C GLU A 129 -7.82 -11.84 2.22
N LEU A 130 -7.31 -12.34 1.08
CA LEU A 130 -5.88 -12.37 0.81
C LEU A 130 -5.28 -10.97 0.63
N LEU A 131 -6.00 -10.07 -0.06
CA LEU A 131 -5.57 -8.69 -0.25
C LEU A 131 -5.61 -7.90 1.06
N GLU A 132 -6.59 -8.13 1.93
CA GLU A 132 -6.67 -7.52 3.26
C GLU A 132 -5.49 -7.97 4.14
N LYS A 133 -5.15 -9.26 4.13
CA LYS A 133 -3.94 -9.75 4.81
C LYS A 133 -2.65 -9.13 4.26
N LYS A 134 -2.58 -8.90 2.95
CA LYS A 134 -1.43 -8.21 2.32
C LYS A 134 -1.37 -6.74 2.70
N ARG A 135 -2.52 -6.07 2.79
CA ARG A 135 -2.64 -4.69 3.26
C ARG A 135 -2.13 -4.58 4.69
N ASP A 136 -2.56 -5.47 5.58
CA ASP A 136 -2.15 -5.42 6.99
C ASP A 136 -0.63 -5.56 7.13
N ARG A 137 -0.01 -6.51 6.41
CA ARG A 137 1.46 -6.63 6.35
C ARG A 137 2.15 -5.38 5.77
N ALA A 138 1.52 -4.72 4.81
CA ALA A 138 2.06 -3.48 4.23
C ALA A 138 1.99 -2.32 5.24
N VAL A 139 0.92 -2.25 6.05
CA VAL A 139 0.77 -1.28 7.14
C VAL A 139 1.84 -1.53 8.21
N ASP A 140 2.05 -2.78 8.62
CA ASP A 140 3.09 -3.12 9.59
C ASP A 140 4.49 -2.71 9.08
N LYS A 141 4.75 -2.92 7.80
CA LYS A 141 6.02 -2.52 7.17
C LYS A 141 6.19 -1.00 7.10
N LEU A 142 5.12 -0.26 6.82
CA LEU A 142 5.13 1.20 6.86
C LEU A 142 5.45 1.70 8.26
N ALA A 143 4.75 1.20 9.28
CA ALA A 143 4.98 1.56 10.67
C ALA A 143 6.43 1.26 11.11
N GLN A 144 7.01 0.15 10.64
CA GLN A 144 8.41 -0.18 10.91
C GLN A 144 9.38 0.84 10.28
N ILE A 145 9.15 1.24 9.03
CA ILE A 145 9.99 2.23 8.34
C ILE A 145 9.86 3.60 9.02
N GLU A 146 8.66 4.01 9.39
CA GLU A 146 8.40 5.25 10.13
C GLU A 146 9.11 5.26 11.50
N ALA A 147 9.05 4.15 12.23
CA ALA A 147 9.78 4.01 13.49
C ALA A 147 11.30 4.12 13.30
N HIS A 148 11.85 3.53 12.23
CA HIS A 148 13.27 3.67 11.89
C HIS A 148 13.65 5.10 11.49
N ILE A 149 12.79 5.81 10.77
CA ILE A 149 13.00 7.23 10.45
C ILE A 149 12.99 8.07 11.72
N HIS A 150 12.03 7.85 12.62
CA HIS A 150 11.95 8.55 13.89
C HIS A 150 13.21 8.32 14.73
N LEU A 151 13.61 7.05 14.92
CA LEU A 151 14.82 6.70 15.64
C LEU A 151 16.06 7.38 15.05
N THR A 152 16.23 7.29 13.72
CA THR A 152 17.38 7.90 13.02
C THR A 152 17.38 9.42 13.17
N SER A 153 16.21 10.06 13.11
CA SER A 153 16.05 11.51 13.29
C SER A 153 16.40 11.95 14.71
N THR A 154 15.95 11.20 15.72
CA THR A 154 16.31 11.44 17.12
C THR A 154 17.81 11.25 17.34
N SER A 155 18.41 10.18 16.78
CA SER A 155 19.86 9.96 16.84
C SER A 155 20.64 11.07 16.15
N ILE A 156 20.20 11.57 14.99
CA ILE A 156 20.81 12.73 14.33
C ILE A 156 20.74 13.96 15.24
N THR A 157 19.60 14.20 15.89
CA THR A 157 19.42 15.34 16.81
C THR A 157 20.34 15.24 18.03
N GLN A 158 20.46 14.05 18.62
CA GLN A 158 21.37 13.79 19.73
C GLN A 158 22.84 13.97 19.32
N LEU A 159 23.22 13.47 18.14
CA LEU A 159 24.57 13.66 17.59
C LEU A 159 24.86 15.13 17.27
N ASP A 160 23.89 15.88 16.73
CA ASP A 160 24.03 17.32 16.46
C ASP A 160 24.21 18.10 17.77
N ASN A 161 23.46 17.74 18.82
CA ASN A 161 23.58 18.34 20.15
C ASN A 161 24.96 18.05 20.78
N LEU A 162 25.42 16.79 20.72
CA LEU A 162 26.76 16.41 21.18
C LEU A 162 27.87 17.14 20.41
N HIS A 163 27.71 17.25 19.10
CA HIS A 163 28.66 17.93 18.22
C HIS A 163 28.76 19.43 18.56
N ARG A 164 27.64 20.09 18.88
CA ARG A 164 27.60 21.50 19.34
C ARG A 164 28.08 21.71 20.78
N GLY A 165 28.47 20.65 21.51
CA GLY A 165 28.91 20.71 22.90
C GLY A 165 27.79 20.73 23.94
N GLY A 166 26.56 20.38 23.54
CA GLY A 166 25.41 20.18 24.43
C GLY A 166 25.46 18.82 25.14
N ARG A 167 24.74 18.70 26.26
CA ARG A 167 24.50 17.41 26.94
C ARG A 167 23.32 16.69 26.28
N ILE A 168 23.34 15.35 26.30
CA ILE A 168 22.19 14.53 25.91
C ILE A 168 21.03 14.88 26.85
N ILE A 169 19.91 15.32 26.29
CA ILE A 169 18.65 15.53 27.01
C ILE A 169 17.80 14.30 26.68
N ASP A 170 17.61 13.43 27.67
CA ASP A 170 16.68 12.32 27.58
C ASP A 170 15.28 12.86 27.88
N ASP A 171 14.51 13.15 26.82
CA ASP A 171 13.07 13.35 26.95
C ASP A 171 12.40 11.97 26.89
N LEU A 172 12.05 11.47 28.08
CA LEU A 172 11.22 10.29 28.34
C LEU A 172 9.73 10.61 28.13
#